data_AF-A0A9W8TGA2-F1
#
_entry.id   AF-A0A9W8TGA2-F1
#
_cell.length_a   1.000
_cell.length_b   1.000
_cell.length_c   1.000
_cell.angle_alpha   90.00
_cell.angle_beta   90.00
_cell.angle_gamma   90.00
#
_symmetry.space_group_name_H-M   'P 1'
#
loop_
_entity.id
_entity.type
_entity.pdbx_description
1 polymer ?
#
loop_
_entity_poly.entity_id
_entity_poly.type
_entity_poly.pdbx_seq_one_letter_code
_entity_poly.pdbx_strand_id
1 'polypeptide(L)'
;MIAFLSLEHQSTAMALCGSAFNTSRAEAFHLEFVWKSDDSSWGKNGIITSSATYGKGTHEDPCVLYRCPEVFQGAELQEFNNFAQDICKKLGFTHIWIRAHVHDWKTGRDRITGNRTGGIQKGEDDHITVYLGDRPNWINVHGDIYVETRNTTRGRKMPTSLKRTEKLKPQGDSPSRNLRLRAMSAKPSLVPFGLRDFPADVPPPITSNSVRNFNPETIRKDAQATRVVVHHRFPQLVQRFLEHKRRHGSRIEKALYHAGWTWQQQTARLIEKRPLVFMGGGDFTKLRNGEEIGAAFRKWDRVGTEDERQNEHLVLRDYLSYDEIMLGSLIGVSGPSYFVNDGNRYNHGQLGKTGDFEPRGIIVGLVGARFEREDRMDSALLLKSVRNPKQHPELKDIFLEFFGGTRNPRETFDENLYKARIRISADILFLEASRRARAAGKKAHVYVVGLGLGVWALHGFGKQTLRYVEAFIESLEHLGHDLHYIATVEFAWFDQSLGLNSRSMTFNAGASHTSIDVRFTRRNPAEKLRGPDANHLLVLSYAWDGNAFPGNEYWCGSLSASGDPAAACMSTIGELHNPMTNPGYLNRIEVLQ
;
A
#
# COMPACT_ATOMS: atom_id res chain seq x y z
N MET A 1 -57.49 2.98 2.37
CA MET A 1 -57.79 4.38 1.99
C MET A 1 -56.44 5.03 1.68
N ILE A 2 -56.19 5.33 0.40
CA ILE A 2 -54.96 5.91 -0.21
C ILE A 2 -53.72 4.97 -0.13
N ALA A 3 -53.41 3.99 -1.01
CA ALA A 3 -53.39 3.88 -2.48
C ALA A 3 -52.17 4.61 -3.12
N PHE A 4 -51.31 4.08 -4.03
CA PHE A 4 -51.42 3.03 -5.06
C PHE A 4 -50.00 2.56 -5.56
N LEU A 5 -49.87 1.26 -5.87
CA LEU A 5 -49.18 0.54 -7.00
C LEU A 5 -47.81 1.03 -7.55
N SER A 6 -46.74 0.23 -7.70
CA SER A 6 -46.51 -1.05 -8.45
C SER A 6 -46.79 -0.98 -9.95
N LEU A 7 -45.78 -1.21 -10.80
CA LEU A 7 -45.80 -2.24 -11.86
C LEU A 7 -44.53 -2.20 -12.72
N GLU A 8 -43.86 -3.35 -12.73
CA GLU A 8 -43.03 -3.84 -13.83
C GLU A 8 -43.87 -4.08 -15.08
N HIS A 9 -43.28 -3.96 -16.27
CA HIS A 9 -43.64 -4.78 -17.42
C HIS A 9 -42.44 -5.05 -18.33
N GLN A 10 -42.27 -6.34 -18.62
CA GLN A 10 -41.35 -6.96 -19.56
C GLN A 10 -41.82 -6.82 -21.02
N SER A 11 -40.96 -7.33 -21.92
CA SER A 11 -41.19 -7.83 -23.29
C SER A 11 -40.67 -6.87 -24.38
N THR A 12 -39.93 -7.26 -25.41
CA THR A 12 -39.78 -8.56 -26.09
C THR A 12 -38.51 -8.54 -26.94
N ALA A 13 -37.85 -9.69 -27.10
CA ALA A 13 -36.83 -9.91 -28.12
C ALA A 13 -37.46 -10.13 -29.50
N MET A 14 -36.88 -9.55 -30.55
CA MET A 14 -36.94 -10.14 -31.90
C MET A 14 -35.67 -9.76 -32.67
N ALA A 15 -34.90 -10.78 -33.03
CA ALA A 15 -33.76 -10.68 -33.92
C ALA A 15 -34.24 -10.70 -35.37
N LEU A 16 -33.70 -9.83 -36.23
CA LEU A 16 -33.49 -10.11 -37.66
C LEU A 16 -32.30 -9.29 -38.18
N CYS A 17 -31.46 -9.99 -38.94
CA CYS A 17 -30.21 -9.56 -39.53
C CYS A 17 -30.45 -8.65 -40.76
N GLY A 18 -29.60 -7.66 -41.01
CA GLY A 18 -29.61 -6.92 -42.29
C GLY A 18 -28.98 -5.53 -42.23
N SER A 19 -27.80 -5.41 -42.82
CA SER A 19 -26.98 -4.21 -43.02
C SER A 19 -27.71 -3.00 -43.61
N ALA A 20 -27.49 -1.82 -43.04
CA ALA A 20 -27.28 -0.56 -43.79
C ALA A 20 -26.71 0.52 -42.87
N PHE A 21 -25.59 1.11 -43.28
CA PHE A 21 -25.03 2.34 -42.72
C PHE A 21 -26.11 3.42 -42.61
N ASN A 22 -26.28 4.02 -41.42
CA ASN A 22 -26.86 5.35 -41.36
C ASN A 22 -26.27 6.19 -40.21
N THR A 23 -25.94 7.42 -40.57
CA THR A 23 -25.13 8.41 -39.85
C THR A 23 -25.74 8.82 -38.51
N SER A 24 -24.96 8.77 -37.44
CA SER A 24 -25.32 9.37 -36.16
C SER A 24 -25.42 10.90 -36.31
N ARG A 25 -26.63 11.44 -36.18
CA ARG A 25 -26.89 12.86 -35.94
C ARG A 25 -26.18 13.25 -34.63
N ALA A 26 -25.29 14.22 -34.68
CA ALA A 26 -24.82 14.92 -33.50
C ALA A 26 -26.01 15.68 -32.91
N GLU A 27 -26.44 15.34 -31.70
CA GLU A 27 -27.41 16.15 -30.96
C GLU A 27 -26.67 17.38 -30.43
N ALA A 28 -26.95 18.54 -31.02
CA ALA A 28 -26.42 19.82 -30.56
C ALA A 28 -27.12 20.21 -29.24
N PHE A 29 -26.56 19.79 -28.11
CA PHE A 29 -26.96 20.30 -26.80
C PHE A 29 -26.19 21.58 -26.50
N HIS A 30 -26.92 22.67 -26.27
CA HIS A 30 -26.37 23.86 -25.62
C HIS A 30 -26.13 23.54 -24.15
N LEU A 31 -24.86 23.41 -23.76
CA LEU A 31 -24.45 23.26 -22.37
C LEU A 31 -23.75 24.54 -21.91
N GLU A 32 -24.26 25.14 -20.84
CA GLU A 32 -23.69 26.31 -20.18
C GLU A 32 -22.91 25.87 -18.94
N PHE A 33 -21.62 26.17 -18.85
CA PHE A 33 -20.81 25.87 -17.68
C PHE A 33 -20.21 27.15 -17.09
N VAL A 34 -20.32 27.31 -15.77
CA VAL A 34 -19.71 28.42 -15.01
C VAL A 34 -18.29 28.04 -14.59
N TRP A 35 -17.30 28.89 -14.86
CA TRP A 35 -15.89 28.65 -14.53
C TRP A 35 -15.29 29.79 -13.67
N LYS A 36 -14.14 29.51 -13.02
CA LYS A 36 -13.31 30.48 -12.30
C LYS A 36 -11.90 30.55 -12.91
N SER A 37 -11.42 31.73 -13.32
CA SER A 37 -9.97 31.99 -13.39
C SER A 37 -9.57 33.38 -12.94
N ASP A 38 -8.26 33.52 -12.76
CA ASP A 38 -7.55 34.74 -12.41
C ASP A 38 -6.92 35.46 -13.63
N ASP A 39 -7.18 35.03 -14.86
CA ASP A 39 -6.67 35.70 -16.07
C ASP A 39 -7.54 36.93 -16.42
N SER A 40 -6.95 38.13 -16.29
CA SER A 40 -7.63 39.42 -16.44
C SER A 40 -8.10 39.75 -17.86
N SER A 41 -7.78 38.91 -18.85
CA SER A 41 -8.32 39.02 -20.22
C SER A 41 -9.76 38.49 -20.36
N TRP A 42 -10.27 37.80 -19.34
CA TRP A 42 -11.62 37.26 -19.28
C TRP A 42 -12.24 37.68 -17.95
N GLY A 43 -13.28 38.51 -17.96
CA GLY A 43 -13.94 39.01 -16.76
C GLY A 43 -14.16 37.91 -15.71
N LYS A 44 -13.90 38.23 -14.43
CA LYS A 44 -14.03 37.31 -13.30
C LYS A 44 -15.40 36.63 -13.35
N ASN A 45 -15.39 35.29 -13.54
CA ASN A 45 -16.56 34.41 -13.71
C ASN A 45 -17.26 34.50 -15.08
N GLY A 46 -16.64 33.93 -16.12
CA GLY A 46 -17.28 33.74 -17.43
C GLY A 46 -18.01 32.41 -17.56
N ILE A 47 -19.14 32.41 -18.27
CA ILE A 47 -19.83 31.18 -18.73
C ILE A 47 -19.13 30.70 -20.01
N ILE A 48 -18.63 29.47 -20.00
CA ILE A 48 -18.12 28.79 -21.19
C ILE A 48 -19.30 28.07 -21.84
N THR A 49 -19.90 28.70 -22.84
CA THR A 49 -20.88 28.07 -23.72
C THR A 49 -20.17 27.27 -24.80
N SER A 50 -20.65 26.05 -25.07
CA SER A 50 -20.24 25.24 -26.22
C SER A 50 -21.36 25.19 -27.25
N SER A 51 -20.99 25.20 -28.53
CA SER A 51 -21.92 25.04 -29.66
C SER A 51 -22.21 23.57 -29.99
N ALA A 52 -21.33 22.65 -29.59
CA ALA A 52 -21.47 21.20 -29.76
C ALA A 52 -20.50 20.44 -28.85
N THR A 53 -20.92 19.26 -28.38
CA THR A 53 -20.13 18.40 -27.49
C THR A 53 -20.08 16.96 -28.01
N TYR A 54 -18.92 16.31 -27.87
CA TYR A 54 -18.70 14.94 -28.31
C TYR A 54 -17.91 14.14 -27.26
N GLY A 55 -18.45 13.01 -26.80
CA GLY A 55 -17.84 12.16 -25.78
C GLY A 55 -18.34 12.41 -24.35
N LYS A 56 -17.97 11.54 -23.42
CA LYS A 56 -18.52 11.49 -22.03
C LYS A 56 -17.74 12.28 -20.98
N GLY A 57 -16.56 12.82 -21.30
CA GLY A 57 -15.74 13.56 -20.33
C GLY A 57 -15.00 12.64 -19.35
N THR A 58 -14.63 11.44 -19.81
CA THR A 58 -13.84 10.45 -19.06
C THR A 58 -12.44 10.29 -19.68
N HIS A 59 -11.51 9.58 -19.04
CA HIS A 59 -10.21 9.32 -19.67
C HIS A 59 -10.33 8.36 -20.86
N GLU A 60 -11.29 7.45 -20.83
CA GLU A 60 -11.58 6.48 -21.87
C GLU A 60 -12.34 7.09 -23.06
N ASP A 61 -13.12 8.14 -22.79
CA ASP A 61 -13.90 8.88 -23.78
C ASP A 61 -13.94 10.39 -23.43
N PRO A 62 -12.87 11.15 -23.75
CA PRO A 62 -12.80 12.57 -23.45
C PRO A 62 -13.87 13.38 -24.16
N CYS A 63 -14.31 14.45 -23.51
CA CYS A 63 -15.28 15.36 -24.10
C CYS A 63 -14.56 16.40 -24.97
N VAL A 64 -14.94 16.49 -26.25
CA VAL A 64 -14.56 17.55 -27.18
C VAL A 64 -15.65 18.60 -27.17
N LEU A 65 -15.28 19.84 -26.86
CA LEU A 65 -16.21 20.97 -26.79
C LEU A 65 -15.81 22.03 -27.81
N TYR A 66 -16.74 22.44 -28.66
CA TYR A 66 -16.48 23.49 -29.65
C TYR A 66 -16.81 24.87 -29.08
N ARG A 67 -15.82 25.77 -29.13
CA ARG A 67 -15.98 27.21 -28.79
C ARG A 67 -16.01 28.08 -30.04
N CYS A 68 -15.50 27.57 -31.16
CA CYS A 68 -15.71 28.11 -32.49
C CYS A 68 -16.76 27.28 -33.24
N PRO A 69 -17.42 27.86 -34.27
CA PRO A 69 -18.32 27.10 -35.14
C PRO A 69 -17.64 25.85 -35.70
N GLU A 70 -18.36 24.72 -35.74
CA GLU A 70 -17.88 23.51 -36.37
C GLU A 70 -17.70 23.74 -37.87
N VAL A 71 -16.46 23.64 -38.35
CA VAL A 71 -16.20 23.77 -39.78
C VAL A 71 -16.40 22.43 -40.48
N PHE A 72 -16.00 21.30 -39.90
CA PHE A 72 -16.12 19.97 -40.51
C PHE A 72 -17.54 19.40 -40.39
N GLN A 73 -17.90 18.45 -41.27
CA GLN A 73 -19.20 17.78 -41.27
C GLN A 73 -19.04 16.30 -41.65
N GLY A 74 -19.97 15.46 -41.19
CA GLY A 74 -19.99 14.04 -41.54
C GLY A 74 -18.71 13.30 -41.15
N ALA A 75 -18.14 12.52 -42.06
CA ALA A 75 -16.92 11.73 -41.80
C ALA A 75 -15.72 12.59 -41.38
N GLU A 76 -15.58 13.80 -41.94
CA GLU A 76 -14.49 14.72 -41.58
C GLU A 76 -14.59 15.21 -40.14
N LEU A 77 -15.81 15.42 -39.64
CA LEU A 77 -16.06 15.84 -38.26
C LEU A 77 -15.75 14.70 -37.29
N GLN A 78 -16.14 13.48 -37.63
CA GLN A 78 -15.81 12.30 -36.84
C GLN A 78 -14.29 12.09 -36.77
N GLU A 79 -13.59 12.26 -37.88
CA GLU A 79 -12.13 12.16 -37.95
C GLU A 79 -11.46 13.22 -37.06
N PHE A 80 -11.92 14.47 -37.12
CA PHE A 80 -11.41 15.54 -36.27
C PHE A 80 -11.71 15.28 -34.78
N ASN A 81 -12.91 14.82 -34.44
CA ASN A 81 -13.27 14.49 -33.05
C ASN A 81 -12.42 13.34 -32.51
N ASN A 82 -12.23 12.27 -33.30
CA ASN A 82 -11.36 11.17 -32.93
C ASN A 82 -9.92 11.65 -32.67
N PHE A 83 -9.42 12.55 -33.53
CA PHE A 83 -8.11 13.16 -33.37
C PHE A 83 -8.02 14.01 -32.08
N ALA A 84 -9.01 14.88 -31.83
CA ALA A 84 -9.05 15.72 -30.64
C ALA A 84 -9.15 14.89 -29.35
N GLN A 85 -9.97 13.82 -29.35
CA GLN A 85 -10.05 12.87 -28.23
C GLN A 85 -8.73 12.15 -28.02
N ASP A 86 -8.10 11.64 -29.09
CA ASP A 86 -6.80 10.95 -28.99
C ASP A 86 -5.71 11.86 -28.43
N ILE A 87 -5.66 13.12 -28.84
CA ILE A 87 -4.75 14.11 -28.24
C ILE A 87 -5.10 14.37 -26.78
N CYS A 88 -6.37 14.57 -26.45
CA CYS A 88 -6.80 14.81 -25.08
C CYS A 88 -6.39 13.64 -24.15
N LYS A 89 -6.58 12.39 -24.63
CA LYS A 89 -6.10 11.16 -23.96
C LYS A 89 -4.60 11.18 -23.79
N LYS A 90 -3.84 11.41 -24.86
CA LYS A 90 -2.36 11.45 -24.84
C LYS A 90 -1.81 12.51 -23.90
N LEU A 91 -2.51 13.62 -23.75
CA LEU A 91 -2.13 14.71 -22.84
C LEU A 91 -2.63 14.52 -21.41
N GLY A 92 -3.41 13.45 -21.15
CA GLY A 92 -3.86 13.07 -19.82
C GLY A 92 -5.04 13.88 -19.28
N PHE A 93 -5.84 14.47 -20.16
CA PHE A 93 -7.02 15.27 -19.79
C PHE A 93 -8.31 14.54 -20.16
N THR A 94 -9.42 14.95 -19.56
CA THR A 94 -10.76 14.39 -19.84
C THR A 94 -11.61 15.32 -20.70
N HIS A 95 -11.20 16.59 -20.86
CA HIS A 95 -11.90 17.61 -21.64
C HIS A 95 -10.92 18.39 -22.53
N ILE A 96 -11.32 18.63 -23.78
CA ILE A 96 -10.62 19.49 -24.74
C ILE A 96 -11.60 20.48 -25.36
N TRP A 97 -11.34 21.78 -25.20
CA TRP A 97 -12.11 22.84 -25.84
C TRP A 97 -11.40 23.33 -27.09
N ILE A 98 -12.01 23.16 -28.26
CA ILE A 98 -11.50 23.67 -29.53
C ILE A 98 -11.85 25.14 -29.63
N ARG A 99 -10.85 26.00 -29.42
CA ARG A 99 -10.98 27.46 -29.52
C ARG A 99 -10.87 27.92 -30.97
N ALA A 100 -9.95 27.31 -31.72
CA ALA A 100 -9.77 27.57 -33.13
C ALA A 100 -9.37 26.26 -33.84
N HIS A 101 -9.95 26.04 -35.01
CA HIS A 101 -9.55 24.95 -35.91
C HIS A 101 -8.13 25.17 -36.45
N VAL A 102 -7.65 24.28 -37.30
CA VAL A 102 -6.29 24.35 -37.86
C VAL A 102 -6.06 25.68 -38.58
N HIS A 103 -5.04 26.43 -38.16
CA HIS A 103 -4.66 27.70 -38.77
C HIS A 103 -3.14 27.92 -38.74
N ASP A 104 -2.67 28.81 -39.62
CA ASP A 104 -1.27 29.24 -39.69
C ASP A 104 -1.06 30.64 -39.08
N TRP A 105 0.20 30.97 -38.83
CA TRP A 105 0.62 32.23 -38.26
C TRP A 105 0.52 33.44 -39.23
N LYS A 106 0.46 33.21 -40.55
CA LYS A 106 0.66 34.28 -41.57
C LYS A 106 -0.53 35.23 -41.65
N THR A 107 -1.73 34.82 -41.23
CA THR A 107 -2.92 35.67 -41.32
C THR A 107 -3.20 36.53 -40.07
N GLY A 108 -2.65 36.15 -38.90
CA GLY A 108 -2.67 36.94 -37.66
C GLY A 108 -4.05 37.47 -37.21
N ARG A 109 -5.14 36.95 -37.78
CA ARG A 109 -6.52 37.37 -37.54
C ARG A 109 -7.40 36.15 -37.53
N ASP A 110 -8.22 36.06 -36.49
CA ASP A 110 -9.32 35.11 -36.41
C ASP A 110 -10.25 35.35 -37.62
N ARG A 111 -10.47 34.32 -38.47
CA ARG A 111 -11.24 34.48 -39.72
C ARG A 111 -12.76 34.62 -39.51
N ILE A 112 -13.24 34.51 -38.28
CA ILE A 112 -14.66 34.63 -37.93
C ILE A 112 -14.92 36.00 -37.27
N THR A 113 -13.98 36.52 -36.49
CA THR A 113 -14.12 37.75 -35.69
C THR A 113 -13.24 38.91 -36.16
N GLY A 114 -12.21 38.65 -36.98
CA GLY A 114 -11.29 39.66 -37.52
C GLY A 114 -10.24 40.21 -36.55
N ASN A 115 -10.23 39.75 -35.29
CA ASN A 115 -9.37 40.29 -34.23
C ASN A 115 -7.92 39.76 -34.30
N ARG A 116 -6.95 40.62 -33.94
CA ARG A 116 -5.54 40.24 -33.80
C ARG A 116 -5.35 39.36 -32.56
N THR A 117 -4.84 38.16 -32.74
CA THR A 117 -4.39 37.29 -31.65
C THR A 117 -2.98 37.74 -31.23
N GLY A 118 -2.77 38.03 -29.94
CA GLY A 118 -1.58 38.69 -29.39
C GLY A 118 -0.22 38.05 -29.76
N GLY A 119 0.85 38.83 -29.60
CA GLY A 119 2.19 38.60 -30.15
C GLY A 119 2.82 37.25 -29.81
N ILE A 120 3.14 36.48 -30.85
CA ILE A 120 3.63 35.10 -30.76
C ILE A 120 4.72 34.86 -31.84
N GLN A 121 5.80 34.16 -31.45
CA GLN A 121 7.02 33.91 -32.24
C GLN A 121 6.75 33.23 -33.62
N LYS A 122 7.49 33.69 -34.65
CA LYS A 122 7.48 33.22 -36.05
C LYS A 122 7.74 31.71 -36.16
N GLY A 123 6.88 30.98 -36.88
CA GLY A 123 7.13 29.60 -37.31
C GLY A 123 6.01 29.06 -38.20
N GLU A 124 6.37 28.43 -39.32
CA GLU A 124 5.48 27.98 -40.42
C GLU A 124 4.54 26.81 -40.11
N ASP A 125 4.36 26.45 -38.83
CA ASP A 125 3.61 25.26 -38.45
C ASP A 125 2.12 25.52 -38.25
N ASP A 126 1.30 24.64 -38.83
CA ASP A 126 -0.13 24.58 -38.59
C ASP A 126 -0.43 24.14 -37.15
N HIS A 127 -1.42 24.77 -36.51
CA HIS A 127 -1.81 24.44 -35.14
C HIS A 127 -3.31 24.59 -34.90
N ILE A 128 -3.78 23.91 -33.86
CA ILE A 128 -5.09 24.12 -33.24
C ILE A 128 -4.88 24.83 -31.90
N THR A 129 -5.75 25.78 -31.57
CA THR A 129 -5.73 26.42 -30.24
C THR A 129 -6.77 25.78 -29.35
N VAL A 130 -6.34 25.32 -28.18
CA VAL A 130 -7.18 24.54 -27.28
C VAL A 130 -7.08 24.97 -25.82
N TYR A 131 -8.10 24.60 -25.06
CA TYR A 131 -8.04 24.49 -23.60
C TYR A 131 -8.16 23.03 -23.22
N LEU A 132 -7.52 22.62 -22.12
CA LEU A 132 -7.54 21.24 -21.63
C LEU A 132 -7.81 21.22 -20.13
N GLY A 133 -8.59 20.23 -19.68
CA GLY A 133 -8.98 20.13 -18.28
C GLY A 133 -9.46 18.75 -17.85
N ASP A 134 -9.50 18.55 -16.53
CA ASP A 134 -9.91 17.28 -15.91
C ASP A 134 -11.40 17.26 -15.51
N ARG A 135 -12.10 18.40 -15.64
CA ARG A 135 -13.52 18.57 -15.30
C ARG A 135 -14.21 19.54 -16.27
N PRO A 136 -15.54 19.46 -16.45
CA PRO A 136 -16.28 20.30 -17.40
C PRO A 136 -16.19 21.81 -17.15
N ASN A 137 -15.86 22.22 -15.93
CA ASN A 137 -15.85 23.62 -15.48
C ASN A 137 -14.47 24.11 -15.02
N TRP A 138 -13.40 23.38 -15.35
CA TRP A 138 -12.05 23.70 -14.90
C TRP A 138 -11.03 23.48 -16.02
N ILE A 139 -10.28 24.53 -16.35
CA ILE A 139 -9.19 24.46 -17.32
C ILE A 139 -7.88 24.34 -16.55
N ASN A 140 -7.10 23.31 -16.87
CA ASN A 140 -5.80 23.09 -16.26
C ASN A 140 -4.69 23.76 -17.08
N VAL A 141 -4.75 23.63 -18.41
CA VAL A 141 -3.76 24.22 -19.33
C VAL A 141 -4.43 24.76 -20.59
N HIS A 142 -3.77 25.72 -21.24
CA HIS A 142 -4.27 26.34 -22.48
C HIS A 142 -3.13 26.73 -23.43
N GLY A 143 -3.39 26.74 -24.73
CA GLY A 143 -2.42 27.17 -25.73
C GLY A 143 -2.56 26.45 -27.06
N ASP A 144 -1.45 26.37 -27.80
CA ASP A 144 -1.44 25.84 -29.17
C ASP A 144 -0.84 24.43 -29.21
N ILE A 145 -1.52 23.56 -29.97
CA ILE A 145 -1.05 22.23 -30.31
C ILE A 145 -0.71 22.21 -31.80
N TYR A 146 0.55 21.93 -32.11
CA TYR A 146 1.07 21.89 -33.47
C TYR A 146 0.81 20.53 -34.10
N VAL A 147 0.34 20.54 -35.34
CA VAL A 147 -0.20 19.36 -36.02
C VAL A 147 0.35 19.24 -37.43
N GLU A 148 0.48 18.00 -37.92
CA GLU A 148 0.64 17.75 -39.35
C GLU A 148 -0.74 17.78 -40.01
N THR A 149 -0.82 18.30 -41.23
CA THR A 149 -2.09 18.56 -41.90
C THR A 149 -2.17 17.95 -43.29
N ARG A 150 -3.40 17.63 -43.70
CA ARG A 150 -3.76 17.32 -45.09
C ARG A 150 -4.86 18.26 -45.54
N ASN A 151 -4.92 18.57 -46.83
CA ASN A 151 -6.06 19.28 -47.39
C ASN A 151 -7.24 18.31 -47.59
N THR A 152 -8.41 18.72 -47.13
CA THR A 152 -9.69 18.07 -47.43
C THR A 152 -10.11 18.37 -48.87
N THR A 153 -11.04 17.58 -49.41
CA THR A 153 -11.63 17.82 -50.74
C THR A 153 -12.35 19.17 -50.82
N ARG A 154 -12.73 19.74 -49.67
CA ARG A 154 -13.34 21.07 -49.52
C ARG A 154 -12.31 22.20 -49.25
N GLY A 155 -11.02 21.93 -49.43
CA GLY A 155 -9.94 22.92 -49.32
C GLY A 155 -9.59 23.37 -47.89
N ARG A 156 -10.08 22.68 -46.86
CA ARG A 156 -9.74 22.93 -45.46
C ARG A 156 -8.57 22.07 -44.99
N LYS A 157 -7.78 22.56 -44.04
CA LYS A 157 -6.70 21.79 -43.41
C LYS A 157 -7.25 20.88 -42.32
N MET A 158 -7.10 19.57 -42.49
CA MET A 158 -7.45 18.53 -41.51
C MET A 158 -6.18 18.12 -40.75
N PRO A 159 -6.18 18.10 -39.41
CA PRO A 159 -5.06 17.57 -38.67
C PRO A 159 -5.00 16.04 -38.81
N THR A 160 -3.79 15.50 -38.91
CA THR A 160 -3.56 14.06 -39.13
C THR A 160 -2.72 13.45 -38.02
N SER A 161 -1.79 14.21 -37.45
CA SER A 161 -0.92 13.75 -36.37
C SER A 161 -0.51 14.93 -35.48
N LEU A 162 -0.12 14.61 -34.23
CA LEU A 162 0.44 15.57 -33.29
C LEU A 162 1.92 15.77 -33.59
N LYS A 163 2.35 17.01 -33.84
CA LYS A 163 3.76 17.37 -34.04
C LYS A 163 4.45 17.75 -32.72
N ARG A 164 3.91 18.75 -31.99
CA ARG A 164 4.45 19.20 -30.67
C ARG A 164 3.47 20.10 -29.89
N THR A 165 3.77 20.36 -28.61
CA THR A 165 2.88 21.08 -27.65
C THR A 165 3.55 22.26 -26.92
N GLU A 166 4.52 22.93 -27.54
CA GLU A 166 5.44 23.89 -26.89
C GLU A 166 4.77 25.11 -26.21
N LYS A 167 3.49 25.39 -26.48
CA LYS A 167 2.81 26.61 -26.02
C LYS A 167 1.72 26.39 -24.97
N LEU A 168 1.59 25.18 -24.42
CA LEU A 168 0.64 24.94 -23.35
C LEU A 168 1.10 25.57 -22.04
N LYS A 169 0.31 26.52 -21.52
CA LYS A 169 0.55 27.25 -20.27
C LYS A 169 -0.42 26.77 -19.18
N PRO A 170 0.04 26.55 -17.93
CA PRO A 170 -0.85 26.27 -16.81
C PRO A 170 -1.75 27.47 -16.50
N GLN A 171 -2.93 27.20 -15.93
CA GLN A 171 -3.83 28.24 -15.41
C GLN A 171 -3.62 28.39 -13.88
N GLY A 172 -3.21 29.58 -13.44
CA GLY A 172 -2.93 29.92 -12.02
C GLY A 172 -1.63 29.34 -11.45
N ASP A 173 -1.45 29.43 -10.13
CA ASP A 173 -0.30 28.87 -9.34
C ASP A 173 -0.28 27.33 -9.29
N SER A 174 -0.72 26.66 -10.36
CA SER A 174 -0.65 25.21 -10.45
C SER A 174 0.79 24.79 -10.81
N PRO A 175 1.42 23.87 -10.06
CA PRO A 175 2.79 23.46 -10.30
C PRO A 175 2.92 22.91 -11.73
N SER A 176 3.90 23.43 -12.47
CA SER A 176 4.19 23.10 -13.85
C SER A 176 4.38 21.58 -14.03
N ARG A 177 3.33 20.89 -14.49
CA ARG A 177 3.46 19.54 -15.05
C ARG A 177 4.36 19.64 -16.28
N ASN A 178 5.60 19.20 -16.17
CA ASN A 178 6.51 19.04 -17.31
C ASN A 178 5.85 18.13 -18.36
N LEU A 179 5.28 18.73 -19.41
CA LEU A 179 4.73 18.04 -20.57
C LEU A 179 5.88 17.48 -21.43
N ARG A 180 6.35 16.28 -21.08
CA ARG A 180 7.00 15.36 -22.02
C ARG A 180 6.17 14.09 -22.07
N LEU A 181 5.75 13.74 -23.29
CA LEU A 181 4.98 12.55 -23.68
C LEU A 181 5.20 11.34 -22.75
N ARG A 182 4.24 11.11 -21.83
CA ARG A 182 4.05 9.80 -21.21
C ARG A 182 3.03 9.04 -22.05
N ALA A 183 3.49 8.00 -22.73
CA ALA A 183 2.60 6.98 -23.26
C ALA A 183 1.67 6.48 -22.14
N MET A 184 0.36 6.46 -22.40
CA MET A 184 -0.63 5.91 -21.49
C MET A 184 -0.37 4.41 -21.31
N SER A 185 0.25 4.01 -20.20
CA SER A 185 0.07 2.65 -19.69
C SER A 185 -1.35 2.57 -19.14
N ALA A 186 -2.09 1.52 -19.50
CA ALA A 186 -3.27 1.09 -18.75
C ALA A 186 -3.00 1.19 -17.23
N LYS A 187 -4.02 1.51 -16.42
CA LYS A 187 -3.89 1.42 -14.95
C LYS A 187 -3.23 0.08 -14.63
N PRO A 188 -2.05 0.07 -14.00
CA PRO A 188 -1.30 -1.17 -13.92
C PRO A 188 -2.04 -2.16 -13.04
N SER A 189 -2.50 -3.26 -13.63
CA SER A 189 -3.25 -4.27 -12.90
C SER A 189 -2.34 -5.34 -12.31
N LEU A 190 -2.65 -5.74 -11.09
CA LEU A 190 -2.07 -6.83 -10.32
C LEU A 190 -2.85 -8.15 -10.53
N VAL A 191 -4.00 -8.12 -11.22
CA VAL A 191 -4.80 -9.32 -11.57
C VAL A 191 -3.99 -10.39 -12.30
N PRO A 192 -3.11 -10.05 -13.28
CA PRO A 192 -2.23 -11.03 -13.93
C PRO A 192 -1.24 -11.73 -12.99
N PHE A 193 -1.12 -11.28 -11.74
CA PHE A 193 -0.23 -11.82 -10.72
C PHE A 193 -0.99 -12.58 -9.62
N GLY A 194 -2.31 -12.75 -9.77
CA GLY A 194 -3.16 -13.41 -8.77
C GLY A 194 -3.51 -12.52 -7.57
N LEU A 195 -3.35 -11.21 -7.73
CA LEU A 195 -3.59 -10.20 -6.70
C LEU A 195 -4.74 -9.26 -7.11
N ARG A 196 -5.28 -8.52 -6.14
CA ARG A 196 -6.23 -7.43 -6.36
C ARG A 196 -5.47 -6.11 -6.53
N ASP A 197 -6.07 -5.19 -7.27
CA ASP A 197 -5.56 -3.83 -7.41
C ASP A 197 -5.78 -3.01 -6.14
N PHE A 198 -4.85 -2.09 -5.85
CA PHE A 198 -5.07 -1.10 -4.81
C PHE A 198 -6.23 -0.16 -5.19
N PRO A 199 -6.96 0.39 -4.20
CA PRO A 199 -7.84 1.54 -4.44
C PRO A 199 -7.08 2.68 -5.11
N ALA A 200 -7.74 3.37 -6.05
CA ALA A 200 -7.12 4.43 -6.83
C ALA A 200 -6.54 5.56 -5.97
N ASP A 201 -7.15 5.81 -4.81
CA ASP A 201 -6.78 6.88 -3.88
C ASP A 201 -5.59 6.51 -2.97
N VAL A 202 -5.13 5.25 -3.01
CA VAL A 202 -4.00 4.77 -2.22
C VAL A 202 -2.99 4.03 -3.11
N PRO A 203 -2.32 4.74 -4.04
CA PRO A 203 -1.29 4.13 -4.86
C PRO A 203 -0.05 3.81 -4.02
N PRO A 204 0.71 2.74 -4.35
CA PRO A 204 2.04 2.54 -3.82
C PRO A 204 2.93 3.77 -4.10
N PRO A 205 3.71 4.25 -3.12
CA PRO A 205 4.60 5.41 -3.25
C PRO A 205 5.66 5.27 -4.34
N ILE A 206 6.13 4.04 -4.61
CA ILE A 206 7.15 3.73 -5.60
C ILE A 206 6.74 2.49 -6.39
N THR A 207 7.37 2.30 -7.55
CA THR A 207 7.06 1.19 -8.47
C THR A 207 8.22 0.24 -8.72
N SER A 208 9.42 0.56 -8.23
CA SER A 208 10.60 -0.29 -8.40
C SER A 208 10.45 -1.65 -7.72
N ASN A 209 9.76 -1.69 -6.59
CA ASN A 209 9.49 -2.87 -5.77
C ASN A 209 8.17 -3.60 -6.11
N SER A 210 7.44 -3.14 -7.12
CA SER A 210 6.14 -3.73 -7.50
C SER A 210 6.33 -5.10 -8.15
N VAL A 211 5.43 -6.04 -7.87
CA VAL A 211 5.45 -7.41 -8.43
C VAL A 211 5.39 -7.41 -9.96
N ARG A 212 4.88 -6.33 -10.56
CA ARG A 212 4.80 -6.14 -12.02
C ARG A 212 6.14 -6.18 -12.74
N ASN A 213 7.23 -5.98 -12.02
CA ASN A 213 8.58 -6.02 -12.58
C ASN A 213 9.13 -7.46 -12.67
N PHE A 214 8.37 -8.46 -12.26
CA PHE A 214 8.81 -9.85 -12.17
C PHE A 214 7.89 -10.81 -12.92
N ASN A 215 8.32 -12.07 -13.02
CA ASN A 215 7.57 -13.09 -13.74
C ASN A 215 6.18 -13.34 -13.06
N PRO A 216 5.06 -13.18 -13.78
CA PRO A 216 3.72 -13.30 -13.19
C PRO A 216 3.41 -14.67 -12.59
N GLU A 217 3.94 -15.75 -13.16
CA GLU A 217 3.72 -17.11 -12.67
C GLU A 217 4.46 -17.36 -11.36
N THR A 218 5.69 -16.87 -11.25
CA THR A 218 6.42 -16.91 -9.98
C THR A 218 5.71 -16.10 -8.90
N ILE A 219 5.21 -14.91 -9.23
CA ILE A 219 4.48 -14.08 -8.26
C ILE A 219 3.18 -14.75 -7.81
N ARG A 220 2.43 -15.42 -8.70
CA ARG A 220 1.25 -16.19 -8.29
C ARG A 220 1.60 -17.26 -7.24
N LYS A 221 2.70 -17.98 -7.47
CA LYS A 221 3.20 -18.98 -6.52
C LYS A 221 3.64 -18.34 -5.21
N ASP A 222 4.33 -17.21 -5.28
CA ASP A 222 4.78 -16.46 -4.10
C ASP A 222 3.57 -15.98 -3.28
N ALA A 223 2.55 -15.40 -3.92
CA ALA A 223 1.31 -14.98 -3.29
C ALA A 223 0.55 -16.13 -2.62
N GLN A 224 0.48 -17.30 -3.26
CA GLN A 224 -0.11 -18.52 -2.71
C GLN A 224 0.71 -19.10 -1.55
N ALA A 225 2.03 -18.93 -1.58
CA ALA A 225 2.94 -19.38 -0.53
C ALA A 225 3.07 -18.40 0.65
N THR A 226 2.58 -17.17 0.52
CA THR A 226 2.40 -16.24 1.64
C THR A 226 1.34 -16.76 2.60
N ARG A 227 1.63 -16.70 3.90
CA ARG A 227 0.79 -17.22 4.98
C ARG A 227 0.96 -16.43 6.26
N VAL A 228 -0.07 -16.47 7.11
CA VAL A 228 0.05 -16.08 8.52
C VAL A 228 0.76 -17.20 9.27
N VAL A 229 1.70 -16.87 10.14
CA VAL A 229 2.40 -17.82 11.01
C VAL A 229 2.16 -17.47 12.46
N VAL A 230 1.84 -18.48 13.27
CA VAL A 230 1.54 -18.30 14.70
C VAL A 230 2.23 -19.36 15.54
N HIS A 231 2.56 -19.00 16.78
CA HIS A 231 3.11 -19.92 17.77
C HIS A 231 2.09 -21.03 18.13
N HIS A 232 2.54 -22.26 18.45
CA HIS A 232 1.64 -23.38 18.73
C HIS A 232 0.61 -23.15 19.85
N ARG A 233 0.96 -22.30 20.83
CA ARG A 233 0.06 -21.89 21.93
C ARG A 233 -0.95 -20.79 21.55
N PHE A 234 -0.79 -20.16 20.38
CA PHE A 234 -1.61 -19.01 19.98
C PHE A 234 -3.10 -19.34 19.80
N PRO A 235 -3.51 -20.48 19.20
CA PRO A 235 -4.93 -20.85 19.12
C PRO A 235 -5.65 -20.84 20.47
N GLN A 236 -5.00 -21.37 21.52
CA GLN A 236 -5.55 -21.39 22.88
C GLN A 236 -5.64 -19.98 23.49
N LEU A 237 -4.62 -19.14 23.27
CA LEU A 237 -4.66 -17.73 23.68
C LEU A 237 -5.88 -17.02 23.09
N VAL A 238 -6.10 -17.19 21.78
CA VAL A 238 -7.21 -16.54 21.08
C VAL A 238 -8.57 -17.07 21.56
N GLN A 239 -8.70 -18.37 21.83
CA GLN A 239 -9.93 -18.94 22.38
C GLN A 239 -10.28 -18.30 23.73
N ARG A 240 -9.31 -18.21 24.64
CA ARG A 240 -9.50 -17.57 25.96
C ARG A 240 -9.77 -16.08 25.85
N PHE A 241 -9.10 -15.39 24.92
CA PHE A 241 -9.40 -14.00 24.59
C PHE A 241 -10.87 -13.82 24.18
N LEU A 242 -11.37 -14.66 23.26
CA LEU A 242 -12.75 -14.59 22.79
C LEU A 242 -13.77 -14.92 23.89
N GLU A 243 -13.49 -15.93 24.72
CA GLU A 243 -14.31 -16.26 25.90
C GLU A 243 -14.39 -15.07 26.87
N HIS A 244 -13.24 -14.47 27.17
CA HIS A 244 -13.16 -13.27 27.99
C HIS A 244 -13.99 -12.12 27.39
N LYS A 245 -13.82 -11.82 26.10
CA LYS A 245 -14.57 -10.76 25.41
C LYS A 245 -16.08 -11.02 25.36
N ARG A 246 -16.51 -12.27 25.22
CA ARG A 246 -17.93 -12.66 25.30
C ARG A 246 -18.52 -12.47 26.69
N ARG A 247 -17.73 -12.67 27.75
CA ARG A 247 -18.18 -12.53 29.14
C ARG A 247 -18.16 -11.08 29.61
N HIS A 248 -17.03 -10.41 29.40
CA HIS A 248 -16.71 -9.11 30.00
C HIS A 248 -16.68 -7.94 29.02
N GLY A 249 -16.66 -8.20 27.72
CA GLY A 249 -16.61 -7.15 26.71
C GLY A 249 -17.82 -6.22 26.72
N SER A 250 -17.66 -5.09 26.04
CA SER A 250 -18.75 -4.13 25.80
C SER A 250 -19.89 -4.77 25.00
N ARG A 251 -21.02 -4.06 24.88
CA ARG A 251 -22.12 -4.51 24.01
C ARG A 251 -21.67 -4.62 22.56
N ILE A 252 -20.76 -3.75 22.12
CA ILE A 252 -20.20 -3.73 20.76
C ILE A 252 -19.30 -4.95 20.53
N GLU A 253 -18.40 -5.25 21.47
CA GLU A 253 -17.52 -6.42 21.39
C GLU A 253 -18.33 -7.72 21.42
N LYS A 254 -19.31 -7.83 22.33
CA LYS A 254 -20.18 -9.00 22.43
C LYS A 254 -20.99 -9.24 21.16
N ALA A 255 -21.42 -8.18 20.48
CA ALA A 255 -22.12 -8.28 19.21
C ALA A 255 -21.20 -8.81 18.09
N LEU A 256 -19.92 -8.40 18.08
CA LEU A 256 -18.95 -8.89 17.11
C LEU A 256 -18.52 -10.34 17.38
N TYR A 257 -18.12 -10.66 18.62
CA TYR A 257 -17.56 -11.94 19.01
C TYR A 257 -18.63 -12.98 19.37
N HIS A 258 -19.59 -13.21 18.48
CA HIS A 258 -20.65 -14.20 18.68
C HIS A 258 -20.07 -15.62 18.94
N ALA A 259 -20.89 -16.53 19.48
CA ALA A 259 -20.46 -17.86 19.95
C ALA A 259 -19.74 -18.72 18.89
N GLY A 260 -20.07 -18.53 17.61
CA GLY A 260 -19.44 -19.23 16.48
C GLY A 260 -18.14 -18.60 15.97
N TRP A 261 -17.70 -17.46 16.51
CA TRP A 261 -16.46 -16.81 16.10
C TRP A 261 -15.24 -17.65 16.50
N THR A 262 -14.46 -18.08 15.50
CA THR A 262 -13.34 -19.00 15.65
C THR A 262 -12.02 -18.27 15.86
N TRP A 263 -11.00 -18.99 16.35
CA TRP A 263 -9.67 -18.42 16.51
C TRP A 263 -9.02 -18.07 15.17
N GLN A 264 -9.35 -18.81 14.10
CA GLN A 264 -8.87 -18.55 12.73
C GLN A 264 -9.48 -17.25 12.18
N GLN A 265 -10.79 -17.05 12.36
CA GLN A 265 -11.46 -15.80 11.98
C GLN A 265 -10.87 -14.61 12.74
N GLN A 266 -10.62 -14.77 14.04
CA GLN A 266 -9.94 -13.73 14.80
C GLN A 266 -8.54 -13.46 14.26
N THR A 267 -7.75 -14.51 13.98
CA THR A 267 -6.39 -14.37 13.43
C THR A 267 -6.38 -13.64 12.08
N ALA A 268 -7.30 -13.98 11.17
CA ALA A 268 -7.46 -13.27 9.91
C ALA A 268 -7.82 -11.78 10.13
N ARG A 269 -8.76 -11.52 11.05
CA ARG A 269 -9.18 -10.16 11.42
C ARG A 269 -8.04 -9.30 11.96
N LEU A 270 -7.15 -9.87 12.77
CA LEU A 270 -5.99 -9.17 13.35
C LEU A 270 -5.04 -8.59 12.29
N ILE A 271 -5.14 -9.04 11.04
CA ILE A 271 -4.39 -8.50 9.91
C ILE A 271 -5.30 -7.68 8.99
N GLU A 272 -6.45 -8.23 8.60
CA GLU A 272 -7.37 -7.60 7.66
C GLU A 272 -7.81 -6.19 8.09
N LYS A 273 -8.04 -5.99 9.39
CA LYS A 273 -8.61 -4.75 9.93
C LYS A 273 -7.58 -3.71 10.35
N ARG A 274 -6.30 -3.88 9.98
CA ARG A 274 -5.28 -2.86 10.22
C ARG A 274 -5.45 -1.65 9.29
N PRO A 275 -5.09 -0.43 9.73
CA PRO A 275 -4.88 0.72 8.85
C PRO A 275 -3.63 0.54 7.96
N LEU A 276 -3.43 1.45 7.01
CA LEU A 276 -2.17 1.50 6.23
C LEU A 276 -1.00 1.87 7.13
N VAL A 277 -1.20 2.86 8.00
CA VAL A 277 -0.18 3.40 8.91
C VAL A 277 -0.71 3.45 10.33
N PHE A 278 0.13 3.08 11.28
CA PHE A 278 -0.06 3.25 12.71
C PHE A 278 1.30 3.45 13.38
N MET A 279 1.57 4.63 13.95
CA MET A 279 2.91 4.92 14.50
C MET A 279 2.90 6.00 15.59
N GLY A 280 3.97 6.01 16.40
CA GLY A 280 4.21 7.02 17.42
C GLY A 280 3.33 6.88 18.67
N GLY A 281 3.70 7.55 19.77
CA GLY A 281 2.87 7.62 20.99
C GLY A 281 1.53 8.36 20.81
N GLY A 282 1.39 9.18 19.77
CA GLY A 282 0.13 9.80 19.38
C GLY A 282 -0.82 8.90 18.57
N ASP A 283 -0.36 7.70 18.21
CA ASP A 283 -1.02 6.74 17.32
C ASP A 283 -1.46 7.38 15.99
N PHE A 284 -0.56 8.11 15.33
CA PHE A 284 -0.83 8.65 13.99
C PHE A 284 -1.32 7.53 13.08
N THR A 285 -2.40 7.79 12.35
CA THR A 285 -3.10 6.75 11.59
C THR A 285 -3.41 7.21 10.18
N LYS A 286 -3.07 6.39 9.19
CA LYS A 286 -3.59 6.52 7.82
C LYS A 286 -4.55 5.38 7.52
N LEU A 287 -5.81 5.71 7.30
CA LEU A 287 -6.87 4.77 7.02
C LEU A 287 -6.71 4.13 5.64
N ARG A 288 -7.39 3.01 5.40
CA ARG A 288 -7.29 2.26 4.12
C ARG A 288 -7.83 3.01 2.89
N ASN A 289 -8.58 4.09 3.09
CA ASN A 289 -9.03 5.02 2.05
C ASN A 289 -8.04 6.19 1.81
N GLY A 290 -6.90 6.20 2.49
CA GLY A 290 -5.86 7.24 2.38
C GLY A 290 -6.04 8.43 3.31
N GLU A 291 -7.17 8.54 4.02
CA GLU A 291 -7.42 9.61 4.97
C GLU A 291 -6.48 9.51 6.19
N GLU A 292 -5.97 10.66 6.63
CA GLU A 292 -5.03 10.75 7.74
C GLU A 292 -5.69 11.33 8.98
N ILE A 293 -5.54 10.63 10.10
CA ILE A 293 -5.93 11.07 11.43
C ILE A 293 -4.65 11.32 12.20
N GLY A 294 -4.42 12.57 12.61
CA GLY A 294 -3.26 13.02 13.38
C GLY A 294 -3.13 12.32 14.75
N ALA A 295 -3.29 13.04 15.85
CA ALA A 295 -3.21 12.43 17.18
C ALA A 295 -4.44 11.55 17.49
N ALA A 296 -4.46 10.31 17.00
CA ALA A 296 -5.61 9.41 17.04
C ALA A 296 -5.72 8.59 18.34
N PHE A 297 -4.76 8.70 19.27
CA PHE A 297 -4.67 7.89 20.49
C PHE A 297 -5.96 7.82 21.32
N ARG A 298 -6.71 8.94 21.45
CA ARG A 298 -8.01 8.95 22.16
C ARG A 298 -9.10 8.22 21.39
N LYS A 299 -9.06 8.26 20.06
CA LYS A 299 -10.01 7.54 19.20
C LYS A 299 -9.74 6.04 19.28
N TRP A 300 -8.48 5.62 19.20
CA TRP A 300 -8.09 4.21 19.42
C TRP A 300 -8.46 3.70 20.81
N ASP A 301 -8.31 4.51 21.85
CA ASP A 301 -8.72 4.16 23.22
C ASP A 301 -10.24 3.87 23.36
N ARG A 302 -11.05 4.34 22.41
CA ARG A 302 -12.50 4.13 22.39
C ARG A 302 -12.91 2.93 21.54
N VAL A 303 -12.05 2.41 20.68
CA VAL A 303 -12.43 1.32 19.75
C VAL A 303 -12.81 0.08 20.54
N GLY A 304 -14.04 -0.40 20.31
CA GLY A 304 -14.65 -1.52 21.02
C GLY A 304 -15.25 -1.17 22.39
N THR A 305 -15.26 0.09 22.81
CA THR A 305 -15.95 0.52 24.04
C THR A 305 -17.28 1.20 23.71
N GLU A 306 -18.14 1.44 24.71
CA GLU A 306 -19.39 2.18 24.48
C GLU A 306 -19.16 3.61 23.97
N ASP A 307 -17.98 4.18 24.24
CA ASP A 307 -17.58 5.52 23.79
C ASP A 307 -17.11 5.57 22.33
N GLU A 308 -17.02 4.42 21.66
CA GLU A 308 -16.76 4.34 20.22
C GLU A 308 -17.76 5.17 19.40
N ARG A 309 -18.99 5.37 19.89
CA ARG A 309 -20.02 6.23 19.27
C ARG A 309 -19.56 7.68 19.01
N GLN A 310 -18.49 8.11 19.66
CA GLN A 310 -17.87 9.42 19.47
C GLN A 310 -16.85 9.45 18.30
N ASN A 311 -16.53 8.29 17.72
CA ASN A 311 -15.62 8.18 16.60
C ASN A 311 -16.39 8.17 15.28
N GLU A 312 -15.85 8.87 14.28
CA GLU A 312 -16.39 8.87 12.92
C GLU A 312 -15.89 7.67 12.09
N HIS A 313 -14.58 7.35 12.17
CA HIS A 313 -13.98 6.26 11.37
C HIS A 313 -13.52 5.06 12.21
N LEU A 314 -12.66 5.29 13.21
CA LEU A 314 -12.02 4.23 14.00
C LEU A 314 -13.07 3.54 14.88
N VAL A 315 -13.71 2.52 14.32
CA VAL A 315 -14.76 1.72 14.97
C VAL A 315 -14.46 0.23 14.84
N LEU A 316 -14.90 -0.58 15.82
CA LEU A 316 -14.50 -1.97 15.98
C LEU A 316 -14.90 -2.83 14.77
N ARG A 317 -16.01 -2.50 14.11
CA ARG A 317 -16.40 -3.19 12.88
C ARG A 317 -15.28 -3.15 11.83
N ASP A 318 -14.61 -2.01 11.70
CA ASP A 318 -13.72 -1.71 10.60
C ASP A 318 -12.23 -1.75 11.01
N TYR A 319 -11.93 -1.62 12.31
CA TYR A 319 -10.59 -1.56 12.87
C TYR A 319 -10.45 -2.36 14.18
N LEU A 320 -9.22 -2.53 14.65
CA LEU A 320 -8.90 -3.29 15.86
C LEU A 320 -9.09 -2.47 17.15
N SER A 321 -9.58 -3.10 18.21
CA SER A 321 -9.43 -2.55 19.57
C SER A 321 -7.97 -2.67 20.06
N TYR A 322 -7.59 -1.92 21.10
CA TYR A 322 -6.23 -2.05 21.67
C TYR A 322 -5.88 -3.45 22.19
N ASP A 323 -6.87 -4.16 22.71
CA ASP A 323 -6.70 -5.54 23.13
C ASP A 323 -6.43 -6.47 21.94
N GLU A 324 -7.08 -6.22 20.79
CA GLU A 324 -6.78 -6.90 19.54
C GLU A 324 -5.41 -6.51 18.99
N ILE A 325 -4.98 -5.24 19.11
CA ILE A 325 -3.64 -4.82 18.67
C ILE A 325 -2.55 -5.57 19.44
N MET A 326 -2.71 -5.76 20.76
CA MET A 326 -1.79 -6.57 21.56
C MET A 326 -1.75 -8.01 21.05
N LEU A 327 -2.92 -8.62 20.84
CA LEU A 327 -3.02 -9.98 20.29
C LEU A 327 -2.38 -10.10 18.90
N GLY A 328 -2.59 -9.11 18.02
CA GLY A 328 -2.02 -9.02 16.68
C GLY A 328 -0.51 -8.77 16.63
N SER A 329 0.10 -8.38 17.74
CA SER A 329 1.56 -8.28 17.87
C SER A 329 2.27 -9.62 18.09
N LEU A 330 1.50 -10.70 18.31
CA LEU A 330 2.02 -12.04 18.63
C LEU A 330 1.96 -13.01 17.43
N ILE A 331 1.69 -12.49 16.23
CA ILE A 331 1.63 -13.25 14.97
C ILE A 331 2.61 -12.68 13.96
N GLY A 332 2.95 -13.46 12.93
CA GLY A 332 3.76 -13.00 11.80
C GLY A 332 3.11 -13.27 10.45
N VAL A 333 3.66 -12.65 9.41
CA VAL A 333 3.36 -12.98 8.01
C VAL A 333 4.65 -13.37 7.32
N SER A 334 4.64 -14.54 6.68
CA SER A 334 5.79 -15.12 6.00
C SER A 334 5.47 -15.38 4.53
N GLY A 335 6.39 -15.00 3.64
CA GLY A 335 6.24 -15.22 2.21
C GLY A 335 7.57 -15.18 1.46
N PRO A 336 7.68 -15.90 0.33
CA PRO A 336 8.74 -15.66 -0.62
C PRO A 336 8.62 -14.24 -1.19
N SER A 337 9.75 -13.60 -1.49
CA SER A 337 9.77 -12.27 -2.07
C SER A 337 10.96 -12.09 -3.01
N TYR A 338 10.74 -11.31 -4.06
CA TYR A 338 11.83 -10.71 -4.83
C TYR A 338 12.41 -9.52 -4.06
N PHE A 339 13.72 -9.36 -4.15
CA PHE A 339 14.43 -8.18 -3.69
C PHE A 339 14.92 -7.35 -4.88
N VAL A 340 15.00 -6.05 -4.71
CA VAL A 340 15.48 -5.11 -5.73
C VAL A 340 16.81 -4.45 -5.38
N ASN A 341 17.24 -4.57 -4.11
CA ASN A 341 18.51 -4.10 -3.59
C ASN A 341 18.91 -4.90 -2.33
N ASP A 342 20.00 -4.50 -1.66
CA ASP A 342 20.56 -5.17 -0.48
C ASP A 342 19.77 -4.92 0.82
N GLY A 343 18.73 -4.09 0.80
CA GLY A 343 17.91 -3.81 1.97
C GLY A 343 18.48 -2.78 2.94
N ASN A 344 19.49 -2.00 2.55
CA ASN A 344 19.99 -0.93 3.40
C ASN A 344 18.85 -0.01 3.89
N ARG A 345 18.94 0.50 5.13
CA ARG A 345 17.89 1.35 5.73
C ARG A 345 17.52 2.57 4.87
N TYR A 346 18.49 3.12 4.12
CA TYR A 346 18.31 4.27 3.25
C TYR A 346 18.19 3.88 1.78
N ASN A 347 17.68 2.69 1.47
CA ASN A 347 17.63 2.20 0.09
C ASN A 347 16.65 2.99 -0.80
N HIS A 348 15.60 3.62 -0.24
CA HIS A 348 14.60 4.42 -0.96
C HIS A 348 13.97 3.74 -2.19
N GLY A 349 14.00 2.40 -2.24
CA GLY A 349 13.54 1.61 -3.38
C GLY A 349 14.42 1.73 -4.62
N GLN A 350 15.64 2.24 -4.48
CA GLN A 350 16.60 2.31 -5.58
C GLN A 350 17.05 0.90 -5.98
N LEU A 351 17.21 0.66 -7.27
CA LEU A 351 17.66 -0.64 -7.77
C LEU A 351 19.13 -0.85 -7.43
N GLY A 352 19.44 -1.97 -6.77
CA GLY A 352 20.79 -2.39 -6.47
C GLY A 352 21.49 -2.97 -7.70
N LYS A 353 22.82 -3.06 -7.63
CA LYS A 353 23.62 -3.70 -8.66
C LYS A 353 23.46 -5.22 -8.58
N THR A 354 23.21 -5.86 -9.72
CA THR A 354 23.08 -7.32 -9.81
C THR A 354 24.35 -8.00 -9.28
N GLY A 355 24.16 -9.00 -8.40
CA GLY A 355 25.24 -9.75 -7.77
C GLY A 355 25.65 -9.24 -6.38
N ASP A 356 25.27 -8.02 -6.01
CA ASP A 356 25.58 -7.45 -4.69
C ASP A 356 24.53 -7.81 -3.64
N PHE A 357 23.35 -8.29 -4.07
CA PHE A 357 22.25 -8.71 -3.21
C PHE A 357 21.65 -10.06 -3.66
N GLU A 358 20.97 -10.76 -2.75
CA GLU A 358 20.15 -11.92 -3.08
C GLU A 358 18.93 -11.49 -3.90
N PRO A 359 18.65 -12.10 -5.06
CA PRO A 359 17.48 -11.71 -5.85
C PRO A 359 16.16 -12.15 -5.21
N ARG A 360 16.20 -13.17 -4.34
CA ARG A 360 15.03 -13.81 -3.72
C ARG A 360 15.37 -14.30 -2.32
N GLY A 361 14.38 -14.30 -1.44
CA GLY A 361 14.44 -14.92 -0.12
C GLY A 361 13.06 -15.12 0.49
N ILE A 362 13.02 -15.53 1.75
CA ILE A 362 11.79 -15.51 2.56
C ILE A 362 11.86 -14.28 3.45
N ILE A 363 10.79 -13.48 3.47
CA ILE A 363 10.62 -12.40 4.43
C ILE A 363 9.58 -12.81 5.47
N VAL A 364 9.89 -12.58 6.75
CA VAL A 364 8.97 -12.79 7.87
C VAL A 364 8.77 -11.46 8.61
N GLY A 365 7.55 -10.92 8.55
CA GLY A 365 7.16 -9.75 9.32
C GLY A 365 6.82 -10.13 10.74
N LEU A 366 7.54 -9.56 11.71
CA LEU A 366 7.39 -9.86 13.13
C LEU A 366 7.32 -8.57 13.93
N VAL A 367 6.60 -8.61 15.04
CA VAL A 367 6.37 -7.42 15.87
C VAL A 367 7.16 -7.56 17.17
N GLY A 368 7.79 -6.47 17.58
CA GLY A 368 8.51 -6.36 18.85
C GLY A 368 7.60 -5.93 20.01
N ALA A 369 8.21 -5.60 21.14
CA ALA A 369 7.50 -4.96 22.25
C ALA A 369 7.34 -3.45 21.99
N ARG A 370 6.20 -2.87 22.37
CA ARG A 370 5.89 -1.43 22.23
C ARG A 370 5.64 -0.77 23.59
N PHE A 371 6.47 0.22 23.93
CA PHE A 371 6.38 0.97 25.19
C PHE A 371 5.96 2.44 25.06
N GLU A 372 5.62 2.92 23.86
CA GLU A 372 5.33 4.34 23.61
C GLU A 372 4.10 4.91 24.34
N ARG A 373 3.21 4.03 24.81
CA ARG A 373 2.01 4.44 25.53
C ARG A 373 1.94 3.72 26.87
N GLU A 374 1.76 4.48 27.94
CA GLU A 374 1.44 3.91 29.25
C GLU A 374 0.11 3.14 29.18
N ASP A 375 0.03 2.04 29.94
CA ASP A 375 -1.19 1.22 30.07
C ASP A 375 -1.75 0.69 28.74
N ARG A 376 -0.88 0.52 27.74
CA ARG A 376 -1.22 -0.02 26.42
C ARG A 376 -0.16 -1.01 25.99
N MET A 377 -0.55 -2.01 25.21
CA MET A 377 0.38 -2.99 24.65
C MET A 377 1.27 -3.60 25.74
N ASP A 378 2.56 -3.78 25.44
CA ASP A 378 3.54 -4.34 26.37
C ASP A 378 3.70 -3.49 27.64
N SER A 379 3.46 -2.17 27.61
CA SER A 379 3.47 -1.35 28.84
C SER A 379 2.46 -1.84 29.89
N ALA A 380 1.27 -2.25 29.48
CA ALA A 380 0.23 -2.73 30.41
C ALA A 380 0.62 -4.04 31.10
N LEU A 381 1.47 -4.84 30.46
CA LEU A 381 1.85 -6.17 30.89
C LEU A 381 3.19 -6.16 31.64
N LEU A 382 4.19 -5.43 31.13
CA LEU A 382 5.59 -5.50 31.58
C LEU A 382 6.01 -4.34 32.49
N LEU A 383 5.29 -3.21 32.49
CA LEU A 383 5.58 -2.08 33.38
C LEU A 383 4.74 -2.11 34.66
N LYS A 384 5.03 -1.21 35.59
CA LYS A 384 4.23 -1.04 36.80
C LYS A 384 2.80 -0.67 36.43
N SER A 385 1.82 -1.33 37.05
CA SER A 385 0.40 -1.04 36.82
C SER A 385 0.09 0.42 37.15
N VAL A 386 -0.68 1.06 36.26
CA VAL A 386 -1.25 2.39 36.52
C VAL A 386 -2.42 2.29 37.50
N ARG A 387 -2.84 3.42 38.07
CA ARG A 387 -3.93 3.46 39.08
C ARG A 387 -5.27 2.96 38.52
N ASN A 388 -5.59 3.32 37.28
CA ASN A 388 -6.85 2.99 36.61
C ASN A 388 -6.55 2.31 35.27
N PRO A 389 -6.20 1.02 35.27
CA PRO A 389 -5.88 0.30 34.05
C PRO A 389 -7.14 0.19 33.18
N LYS A 390 -6.96 0.43 31.89
CA LYS A 390 -8.02 0.34 30.87
C LYS A 390 -8.23 -1.09 30.38
N GLN A 391 -7.21 -1.95 30.47
CA GLN A 391 -7.34 -3.37 30.16
C GLN A 391 -7.92 -4.12 31.37
N HIS A 392 -8.86 -5.03 31.12
CA HIS A 392 -9.45 -5.86 32.17
C HIS A 392 -8.39 -6.80 32.80
N PRO A 393 -8.35 -6.99 34.14
CA PRO A 393 -7.34 -7.80 34.80
C PRO A 393 -7.29 -9.26 34.32
N GLU A 394 -8.45 -9.92 34.15
CA GLU A 394 -8.48 -11.30 33.60
C GLU A 394 -7.82 -11.39 32.21
N LEU A 395 -7.97 -10.36 31.37
CA LEU A 395 -7.34 -10.35 30.05
C LEU A 395 -5.82 -10.22 30.15
N LYS A 396 -5.34 -9.40 31.09
CA LYS A 396 -3.91 -9.32 31.42
C LYS A 396 -3.38 -10.69 31.85
N ASP A 397 -4.09 -11.39 32.72
CA ASP A 397 -3.69 -12.73 33.19
C ASP A 397 -3.63 -13.75 32.05
N ILE A 398 -4.58 -13.71 31.10
CA ILE A 398 -4.58 -14.56 29.90
C ILE A 398 -3.29 -14.35 29.08
N PHE A 399 -2.84 -13.10 28.88
CA PHE A 399 -1.59 -12.82 28.16
C PHE A 399 -0.35 -13.27 28.95
N LEU A 400 -0.31 -13.03 30.26
CA LEU A 400 0.80 -13.43 31.12
C LEU A 400 0.98 -14.96 31.13
N GLU A 401 -0.12 -15.71 31.21
CA GLU A 401 -0.10 -17.17 31.13
C GLU A 401 0.39 -17.66 29.75
N PHE A 402 -0.01 -16.99 28.67
CA PHE A 402 0.53 -17.29 27.34
C PHE A 402 2.04 -17.05 27.25
N PHE A 403 2.58 -16.01 27.89
CA PHE A 403 4.03 -15.84 27.97
C PHE A 403 4.70 -16.87 28.90
N GLY A 404 3.94 -17.51 29.78
CA GLY A 404 4.47 -18.50 30.73
C GLY A 404 5.17 -17.84 31.92
N GLY A 405 4.75 -16.63 32.31
CA GLY A 405 5.36 -15.87 33.41
C GLY A 405 4.35 -15.09 34.23
N THR A 406 4.71 -14.80 35.48
CA THR A 406 3.95 -13.93 36.37
C THR A 406 4.67 -12.61 36.56
N ARG A 407 3.94 -11.49 36.56
CA ARG A 407 4.53 -10.16 36.75
C ARG A 407 5.09 -10.00 38.16
N ASN A 408 6.34 -9.56 38.29
CA ASN A 408 6.91 -9.16 39.58
C ASN A 408 6.50 -7.72 39.96
N PRO A 409 5.55 -7.49 40.89
CA PRO A 409 5.02 -6.15 41.15
C PRO A 409 6.06 -5.16 41.73
N ARG A 410 7.23 -5.64 42.15
CA ARG A 410 8.32 -4.80 42.68
C ARG A 410 9.19 -4.19 41.59
N GLU A 411 9.25 -4.81 40.42
CA GLU A 411 10.06 -4.33 39.31
C GLU A 411 9.33 -3.24 38.54
N THR A 412 10.04 -2.21 38.08
CA THR A 412 9.48 -1.18 37.19
C THR A 412 9.32 -1.70 35.77
N PHE A 413 10.25 -2.56 35.34
CA PHE A 413 10.26 -3.27 34.07
C PHE A 413 10.64 -4.73 34.33
N ASP A 414 9.79 -5.66 33.88
CA ASP A 414 10.00 -7.10 34.07
C ASP A 414 10.90 -7.68 32.97
N GLU A 415 12.20 -7.84 33.27
CA GLU A 415 13.16 -8.32 32.27
C GLU A 415 12.87 -9.76 31.83
N ASN A 416 12.37 -10.61 32.74
CA ASN A 416 12.07 -12.01 32.44
C ASN A 416 10.83 -12.13 31.56
N LEU A 417 9.77 -11.39 31.90
CA LEU A 417 8.56 -11.37 31.08
C LEU A 417 8.81 -10.72 29.71
N TYR A 418 9.68 -9.71 29.64
CA TYR A 418 10.14 -9.16 28.36
C TYR A 418 10.78 -10.23 27.48
N LYS A 419 11.73 -11.01 28.02
CA LYS A 419 12.33 -12.12 27.28
C LYS A 419 11.29 -13.14 26.84
N ALA A 420 10.37 -13.51 27.73
CA ALA A 420 9.28 -14.43 27.42
C ALA A 420 8.39 -13.95 26.27
N ARG A 421 8.05 -12.65 26.22
CA ARG A 421 7.32 -12.04 25.10
C ARG A 421 8.13 -12.08 23.80
N ILE A 422 9.42 -11.74 23.85
CA ILE A 422 10.29 -11.71 22.65
C ILE A 422 10.51 -13.12 22.10
N ARG A 423 10.61 -14.13 22.96
CA ARG A 423 10.73 -15.54 22.57
C ARG A 423 9.59 -16.00 21.67
N ILE A 424 8.36 -15.50 21.83
CA ILE A 424 7.26 -15.80 20.91
C ILE A 424 7.61 -15.42 19.46
N SER A 425 8.18 -14.23 19.23
CA SER A 425 8.60 -13.80 17.89
C SER A 425 9.84 -14.58 17.40
N ALA A 426 10.77 -14.92 18.30
CA ALA A 426 11.96 -15.71 17.97
C ALA A 426 11.60 -17.15 17.55
N ASP A 427 10.74 -17.81 18.33
CA ASP A 427 10.27 -19.18 18.07
C ASP A 427 9.57 -19.24 16.70
N ILE A 428 8.70 -18.26 16.40
CA ILE A 428 8.05 -18.15 15.09
C ILE A 428 9.09 -18.03 13.96
N LEU A 429 10.11 -17.18 14.12
CA LEU A 429 11.14 -16.99 13.10
C LEU A 429 11.91 -18.29 12.83
N PHE A 430 12.38 -18.96 13.87
CA PHE A 430 13.24 -20.13 13.72
C PHE A 430 12.48 -21.34 13.18
N LEU A 431 11.27 -21.61 13.69
CA LEU A 431 10.45 -22.71 13.21
C LEU A 431 10.04 -22.51 11.75
N GLU A 432 9.63 -21.29 11.38
CA GLU A 432 9.29 -20.96 9.99
C GLU A 432 10.51 -21.04 9.07
N ALA A 433 11.67 -20.55 9.51
CA ALA A 433 12.91 -20.62 8.73
C ALA A 433 13.32 -22.08 8.47
N SER A 434 13.31 -22.92 9.51
CA SER A 434 13.60 -24.35 9.41
C SER A 434 12.64 -25.04 8.43
N ARG A 435 11.33 -24.79 8.55
CA ARG A 435 10.30 -25.35 7.67
C ARG A 435 10.47 -24.91 6.21
N ARG A 436 10.75 -23.64 5.96
CA ARG A 436 10.98 -23.08 4.62
C ARG A 436 12.25 -23.65 3.98
N ALA A 437 13.32 -23.76 4.75
CA ALA A 437 14.59 -24.31 4.28
C ALA A 437 14.46 -25.80 3.97
N ARG A 438 13.78 -26.57 4.82
CA ARG A 438 13.42 -27.98 4.55
C ARG A 438 12.65 -28.12 3.24
N ALA A 439 11.60 -27.33 3.04
CA ALA A 439 10.80 -27.36 1.82
C ALA A 439 11.60 -26.99 0.57
N ALA A 440 12.62 -26.14 0.70
CA ALA A 440 13.53 -25.76 -0.37
C ALA A 440 14.71 -26.73 -0.59
N GLY A 441 14.87 -27.75 0.26
CA GLY A 441 16.03 -28.65 0.22
C GLY A 441 17.36 -27.95 0.52
N LYS A 442 17.32 -26.87 1.32
CA LYS A 442 18.49 -26.04 1.69
C LYS A 442 18.64 -25.92 3.19
N LYS A 443 19.79 -25.41 3.64
CA LYS A 443 19.94 -24.84 4.97
C LYS A 443 19.53 -23.37 4.98
N ALA A 444 19.03 -22.87 6.10
CA ALA A 444 18.68 -21.46 6.30
C ALA A 444 19.88 -20.66 6.79
N HIS A 445 20.04 -19.46 6.23
CA HIS A 445 20.72 -18.34 6.86
C HIS A 445 19.64 -17.39 7.37
N VAL A 446 19.44 -17.36 8.69
CA VAL A 446 18.39 -16.59 9.35
C VAL A 446 18.94 -15.22 9.73
N TYR A 447 18.33 -14.15 9.22
CA TYR A 447 18.74 -12.78 9.49
C TYR A 447 17.79 -12.13 10.50
N VAL A 448 18.32 -11.77 11.66
CA VAL A 448 17.61 -11.20 12.81
C VAL A 448 17.85 -9.71 12.87
N VAL A 449 16.78 -8.93 12.80
CA VAL A 449 16.80 -7.48 13.08
C VAL A 449 16.29 -7.18 14.49
N GLY A 450 16.51 -5.95 14.97
CA GLY A 450 15.91 -5.46 16.21
C GLY A 450 14.41 -5.19 16.05
N LEU A 451 13.58 -5.96 16.75
CA LEU A 451 12.13 -5.76 16.80
C LEU A 451 11.75 -4.97 18.06
N GLY A 452 11.15 -3.79 17.91
CA GLY A 452 10.74 -2.96 19.06
C GLY A 452 11.89 -2.30 19.83
N LEU A 453 13.08 -2.21 19.22
CA LEU A 453 14.29 -1.60 19.82
C LEU A 453 14.55 -0.15 19.35
N GLY A 454 13.69 0.38 18.47
CA GLY A 454 13.75 1.76 17.99
C GLY A 454 12.87 2.69 18.81
N VAL A 455 12.01 3.47 18.14
CA VAL A 455 11.05 4.40 18.78
C VAL A 455 10.14 3.73 19.81
N TRP A 456 9.95 2.41 19.71
CA TRP A 456 9.15 1.61 20.63
C TRP A 456 9.86 1.16 21.91
N ALA A 457 11.18 1.36 21.99
CA ALA A 457 11.98 0.95 23.13
C ALA A 457 11.60 1.69 24.41
N LEU A 458 11.87 1.05 25.54
CA LEU A 458 11.76 1.68 26.85
C LEU A 458 12.92 2.65 27.03
N HIS A 459 12.62 3.94 26.88
CA HIS A 459 13.62 5.00 27.01
C HIS A 459 14.23 5.01 28.42
N GLY A 460 15.56 5.06 28.49
CA GLY A 460 16.31 5.03 29.76
C GLY A 460 16.66 3.63 30.28
N PHE A 461 16.22 2.55 29.63
CA PHE A 461 16.61 1.19 30.01
C PHE A 461 17.67 0.61 29.06
N GLY A 462 18.94 0.88 29.36
CA GLY A 462 20.07 0.53 28.49
C GLY A 462 20.33 -0.96 28.24
N LYS A 463 19.64 -1.88 28.95
CA LYS A 463 19.80 -3.33 28.80
C LYS A 463 18.78 -3.98 27.87
N GLN A 464 17.82 -3.25 27.29
CA GLN A 464 16.75 -3.84 26.49
C GLN A 464 17.28 -4.65 25.30
N THR A 465 18.24 -4.11 24.55
CA THR A 465 18.89 -4.79 23.41
C THR A 465 19.59 -6.07 23.85
N LEU A 466 20.26 -6.05 25.00
CA LEU A 466 20.90 -7.25 25.56
C LEU A 466 19.85 -8.33 25.89
N ARG A 467 18.75 -7.97 26.54
CA ARG A 467 17.65 -8.91 26.86
C ARG A 467 16.97 -9.45 25.62
N TYR A 468 16.86 -8.63 24.57
CA TYR A 468 16.33 -9.08 23.29
C TYR A 468 17.20 -10.18 22.68
N VAL A 469 18.52 -9.99 22.65
CA VAL A 469 19.45 -11.00 22.13
C VAL A 469 19.42 -12.26 23.01
N GLU A 470 19.45 -12.11 24.33
CA GLU A 470 19.32 -13.24 25.27
C GLU A 470 18.05 -14.06 25.01
N ALA A 471 16.91 -13.40 24.76
CA ALA A 471 15.66 -14.08 24.44
C ALA A 471 15.74 -14.95 23.17
N PHE A 472 16.40 -14.46 22.11
CA PHE A 472 16.61 -15.25 20.90
C PHE A 472 17.59 -16.42 21.14
N ILE A 473 18.64 -16.21 21.93
CA ILE A 473 19.57 -17.29 22.30
C ILE A 473 18.85 -18.35 23.14
N GLU A 474 18.05 -17.97 24.13
CA GLU A 474 17.23 -18.89 24.93
C GLU A 474 16.24 -19.69 24.06
N SER A 475 15.66 -19.04 23.04
CA SER A 475 14.81 -19.70 22.04
C SER A 475 15.59 -20.73 21.22
N LEU A 476 16.80 -20.41 20.74
CA LEU A 476 17.68 -21.36 20.07
C LEU A 476 18.07 -22.53 20.97
N GLU A 477 18.36 -22.28 22.25
CA GLU A 477 18.70 -23.34 23.21
C GLU A 477 17.51 -24.25 23.48
N HIS A 478 16.30 -23.70 23.53
CA HIS A 478 15.08 -24.46 23.74
C HIS A 478 14.69 -25.31 22.54
N LEU A 479 14.80 -24.75 21.33
CA LEU A 479 14.33 -25.37 20.08
C LEU A 479 15.44 -26.13 19.32
N GLY A 480 16.71 -25.97 19.70
CA GLY A 480 17.87 -26.32 18.87
C GLY A 480 17.90 -27.75 18.34
N HIS A 481 17.27 -28.69 19.04
CA HIS A 481 17.11 -30.08 18.59
C HIS A 481 16.20 -30.23 17.37
N ASP A 482 15.22 -29.35 17.18
CA ASP A 482 14.26 -29.37 16.08
C ASP A 482 14.67 -28.48 14.89
N LEU A 483 15.72 -27.66 15.07
CA LEU A 483 16.18 -26.66 14.09
C LEU A 483 17.23 -27.22 13.11
N HIS A 484 17.07 -28.48 12.69
CA HIS A 484 18.01 -29.18 11.81
C HIS A 484 18.28 -28.49 10.46
N TYR A 485 17.38 -27.63 9.98
CA TYR A 485 17.55 -26.96 8.69
C TYR A 485 18.11 -25.55 8.82
N ILE A 486 18.48 -25.09 10.02
CA ILE A 486 19.18 -23.82 10.22
C ILE A 486 20.69 -24.09 10.24
N ALA A 487 21.45 -23.31 9.48
CA ALA A 487 22.91 -23.33 9.53
C ALA A 487 23.47 -22.10 10.24
N THR A 488 22.89 -20.92 9.98
CA THR A 488 23.39 -19.65 10.50
C THR A 488 22.25 -18.82 11.07
N VAL A 489 22.48 -18.18 12.21
CA VAL A 489 21.64 -17.10 12.76
C VAL A 489 22.51 -15.85 12.86
N GLU A 490 22.20 -14.85 12.05
CA GLU A 490 22.92 -13.59 11.98
C GLU A 490 22.13 -12.47 12.66
N PHE A 491 22.64 -11.98 13.77
CA PHE A 491 22.18 -10.76 14.44
C PHE A 491 22.90 -9.56 13.80
N ALA A 492 22.20 -8.86 12.92
CA ALA A 492 22.80 -7.74 12.20
C ALA A 492 22.47 -6.40 12.86
N TRP A 493 23.45 -5.49 12.88
CA TRP A 493 23.34 -4.15 13.48
C TRP A 493 23.09 -4.14 14.99
N PHE A 494 23.40 -5.24 15.67
CA PHE A 494 23.57 -5.27 17.11
C PHE A 494 25.03 -4.97 17.41
N ASP A 495 25.29 -4.02 18.32
CA ASP A 495 26.63 -3.94 18.93
C ASP A 495 26.94 -5.29 19.60
N GLN A 496 28.23 -5.64 19.74
CA GLN A 496 28.70 -6.88 20.36
C GLN A 496 27.97 -7.11 21.68
N SER A 497 26.88 -7.86 21.62
CA SER A 497 26.06 -8.19 22.76
C SER A 497 26.65 -9.49 23.27
N LEU A 498 26.91 -9.55 24.58
CA LEU A 498 27.61 -10.67 25.22
C LEU A 498 29.14 -10.75 24.96
N GLY A 499 29.74 -9.72 24.37
CA GLY A 499 31.21 -9.63 24.20
C GLY A 499 31.82 -10.59 23.18
N LEU A 500 31.03 -11.11 22.24
CA LEU A 500 31.46 -12.07 21.22
C LEU A 500 31.05 -11.59 19.81
N ASN A 501 31.90 -11.85 18.81
CA ASN A 501 31.61 -11.59 17.39
C ASN A 501 30.86 -12.75 16.70
N SER A 502 31.13 -13.97 17.15
CA SER A 502 30.44 -15.19 16.70
C SER A 502 30.50 -16.26 17.79
N ARG A 503 29.57 -17.20 17.75
CA ARG A 503 29.47 -18.35 18.64
C ARG A 503 28.86 -19.52 17.87
N SER A 504 29.59 -20.62 17.75
CA SER A 504 29.01 -21.89 17.29
C SER A 504 28.22 -22.53 18.44
N MET A 505 26.97 -22.91 18.20
CA MET A 505 26.12 -23.62 19.15
C MET A 505 25.82 -25.02 18.60
N THR A 506 26.10 -26.04 19.39
CA THR A 506 25.87 -27.45 19.01
C THR A 506 24.81 -28.07 19.91
N PHE A 507 23.82 -28.69 19.30
CA PHE A 507 22.69 -29.35 19.96
C PHE A 507 22.70 -30.84 19.61
N ASN A 508 22.64 -31.70 20.63
CA ASN A 508 22.72 -33.15 20.47
C ASN A 508 21.31 -33.76 20.41
N ALA A 509 20.86 -34.22 19.25
CA ALA A 509 19.59 -34.93 19.11
C ALA A 509 19.86 -36.41 18.76
N GLY A 510 20.10 -37.25 19.77
CA GLY A 510 20.44 -38.66 19.56
C GLY A 510 21.75 -38.84 18.78
N ALA A 511 21.70 -39.53 17.63
CA ALA A 511 22.86 -39.76 16.75
C ALA A 511 23.13 -38.61 15.75
N SER A 512 22.31 -37.55 15.75
CA SER A 512 22.45 -36.38 14.87
C SER A 512 22.88 -35.15 15.66
N HIS A 513 23.84 -34.40 15.12
CA HIS A 513 24.28 -33.12 15.68
C HIS A 513 23.74 -31.97 14.82
N THR A 514 23.02 -31.04 15.44
CA THR A 514 22.68 -29.75 14.83
C THR A 514 23.72 -28.74 15.29
N SER A 515 24.48 -28.14 14.37
CA SER A 515 25.36 -27.01 14.68
C SER A 515 24.81 -25.76 14.00
N ILE A 516 24.60 -24.71 14.78
CA ILE A 516 24.13 -23.40 14.32
C ILE A 516 25.24 -22.38 14.61
N ASP A 517 25.67 -21.69 13.56
CA ASP A 517 26.63 -20.59 13.69
C ASP A 517 25.89 -19.29 13.99
N VAL A 518 26.07 -18.76 15.20
CA VAL A 518 25.49 -17.49 15.63
C VAL A 518 26.49 -16.37 15.40
N ARG A 519 26.13 -15.36 14.62
CA ARG A 519 27.03 -14.27 14.21
C ARG A 519 26.46 -12.90 14.55
N PHE A 520 27.34 -11.96 14.87
CA PHE A 520 27.01 -10.55 15.03
C PHE A 520 27.72 -9.76 13.94
N THR A 521 26.96 -9.14 13.04
CA THR A 521 27.52 -8.46 11.85
C THR A 521 26.86 -7.10 11.60
N ARG A 522 27.35 -6.38 10.58
CA ARG A 522 26.72 -5.15 10.06
C ARG A 522 26.27 -5.33 8.61
N ARG A 523 25.99 -6.58 8.21
CA ARG A 523 25.54 -6.93 6.85
C ARG A 523 24.17 -6.32 6.57
N ASN A 524 23.91 -5.85 5.36
CA ASN A 524 22.56 -5.41 4.97
C ASN A 524 21.63 -6.64 4.76
N PRO A 525 20.31 -6.53 5.01
CA PRO A 525 19.38 -7.68 5.06
C PRO A 525 19.49 -8.65 3.88
N ALA A 526 19.47 -8.13 2.65
CA ALA A 526 19.54 -8.90 1.41
C ALA A 526 20.91 -8.86 0.73
N GLU A 527 21.97 -8.39 1.38
CA GLU A 527 23.32 -8.44 0.80
C GLU A 527 23.70 -9.85 0.34
N LYS A 528 24.43 -10.02 -0.76
CA LYS A 528 24.66 -11.35 -1.35
C LYS A 528 25.33 -12.29 -0.34
N LEU A 529 24.78 -13.49 -0.13
CA LEU A 529 25.43 -14.52 0.68
C LEU A 529 26.65 -15.08 -0.07
N ARG A 530 27.77 -15.22 0.63
CA ARG A 530 29.06 -15.62 0.06
C ARG A 530 29.70 -16.74 0.85
N GLY A 531 30.69 -17.40 0.24
CA GLY A 531 31.48 -18.45 0.89
C GLY A 531 30.60 -19.64 1.31
N PRO A 532 30.73 -20.16 2.54
CA PRO A 532 29.96 -21.30 3.03
C PRO A 532 28.45 -21.12 2.94
N ASP A 533 27.96 -19.87 3.01
CA ASP A 533 26.53 -19.56 3.05
C ASP A 533 25.93 -19.31 1.65
N ALA A 534 26.72 -19.33 0.58
CA ALA A 534 26.28 -18.92 -0.77
C ALA A 534 25.09 -19.74 -1.31
N ASN A 535 24.92 -20.98 -0.83
CA ASN A 535 23.82 -21.87 -1.23
C ASN A 535 22.66 -21.92 -0.22
N HIS A 536 22.76 -21.21 0.90
CA HIS A 536 21.71 -21.18 1.92
C HIS A 536 20.48 -20.41 1.43
N LEU A 537 19.32 -20.76 1.99
CA LEU A 537 18.10 -19.97 1.86
C LEU A 537 18.19 -18.78 2.82
N LEU A 538 18.20 -17.56 2.30
CA LEU A 538 18.07 -16.37 3.11
C LEU A 538 16.63 -16.27 3.64
N VAL A 539 16.50 -16.28 4.97
CA VAL A 539 15.23 -16.04 5.68
C VAL A 539 15.44 -14.81 6.56
N LEU A 540 14.84 -13.69 6.19
CA LEU A 540 15.02 -12.43 6.89
C LEU A 540 13.78 -12.02 7.66
N SER A 541 13.99 -11.55 8.88
CA SER A 541 12.97 -10.84 9.65
C SER A 541 12.98 -9.35 9.31
N TYR A 542 11.82 -8.71 9.35
CA TYR A 542 11.73 -7.25 9.41
C TYR A 542 10.85 -6.82 10.59
N ALA A 543 11.18 -5.69 11.20
CA ALA A 543 10.35 -5.06 12.21
C ALA A 543 9.04 -4.64 11.56
N TRP A 544 7.93 -5.12 12.09
CA TRP A 544 6.59 -4.79 11.65
C TRP A 544 5.76 -4.25 12.82
N ASP A 545 4.65 -3.58 12.51
CA ASP A 545 3.71 -3.04 13.48
C ASP A 545 2.52 -3.97 13.74
N GLY A 546 2.12 -4.09 15.01
CA GLY A 546 0.93 -4.86 15.42
C GLY A 546 -0.41 -4.30 14.90
N ASN A 547 -0.42 -3.08 14.34
CA ASN A 547 -1.62 -2.43 13.81
C ASN A 547 -1.36 -1.62 12.53
N ALA A 548 -0.44 -2.03 11.66
CA ALA A 548 -0.30 -1.44 10.33
C ALA A 548 -0.20 -2.52 9.25
N PHE A 549 -0.50 -2.16 8.00
CA PHE A 549 -0.14 -2.98 6.85
C PHE A 549 1.38 -2.98 6.64
N PRO A 550 1.93 -3.99 5.91
CA PRO A 550 3.36 -4.09 5.66
C PRO A 550 3.93 -2.80 5.07
N GLY A 551 5.05 -2.35 5.62
CA GLY A 551 5.73 -1.13 5.21
C GLY A 551 5.36 0.11 6.04
N ASN A 552 4.24 0.10 6.77
CA ASN A 552 3.80 1.17 7.66
C ASN A 552 4.04 2.57 7.06
N GLU A 553 5.06 3.32 7.51
CA GLU A 553 5.37 4.69 7.04
C GLU A 553 5.63 4.79 5.53
N TYR A 554 5.91 3.66 4.87
CA TYR A 554 5.92 3.51 3.43
C TYR A 554 4.67 4.15 2.80
N TRP A 555 3.47 3.87 3.32
CA TRP A 555 2.20 4.38 2.77
C TRP A 555 1.98 5.90 2.95
N CYS A 556 2.86 6.57 3.69
CA CYS A 556 2.96 8.03 3.77
C CYS A 556 4.05 8.61 2.85
N GLY A 557 4.74 7.78 2.06
CA GLY A 557 5.89 8.18 1.26
C GLY A 557 7.18 8.34 2.07
N SER A 558 7.20 7.91 3.34
CA SER A 558 8.38 7.95 4.19
C SER A 558 9.21 6.68 4.00
N LEU A 559 10.12 6.70 3.02
CA LEU A 559 10.76 5.49 2.48
C LEU A 559 11.95 4.97 3.30
N SER A 560 12.38 5.66 4.36
CA SER A 560 13.57 5.31 5.14
C SER A 560 13.47 5.59 6.64
N ALA A 561 12.26 5.87 7.15
CA ALA A 561 12.06 6.23 8.56
C ALA A 561 12.42 5.09 9.53
N SER A 562 12.11 3.85 9.19
CA SER A 562 12.28 2.68 10.05
C SER A 562 12.64 1.43 9.24
N GLY A 563 12.63 0.26 9.89
CA GLY A 563 12.84 -1.02 9.21
C GLY A 563 11.68 -1.41 8.30
N ASP A 564 10.45 -0.98 8.62
CA ASP A 564 9.23 -1.22 7.85
C ASP A 564 9.31 -0.70 6.41
N PRO A 565 9.49 0.61 6.17
CA PRO A 565 9.56 1.14 4.82
C PRO A 565 10.83 0.68 4.11
N ALA A 566 11.93 0.43 4.82
CA ALA A 566 13.13 -0.11 4.21
C ALA A 566 12.88 -1.51 3.63
N ALA A 567 12.19 -2.39 4.38
CA ALA A 567 11.79 -3.73 3.95
C ALA A 567 10.78 -3.69 2.79
N ALA A 568 9.80 -2.78 2.85
CA ALA A 568 8.86 -2.57 1.73
C ALA A 568 9.58 -2.06 0.48
N CYS A 569 10.49 -1.10 0.61
CA CYS A 569 11.21 -0.52 -0.51
C CYS A 569 12.13 -1.51 -1.22
N MET A 570 12.76 -2.43 -0.47
CA MET A 570 13.67 -3.40 -1.05
C MET A 570 12.96 -4.62 -1.64
N SER A 571 11.65 -4.81 -1.42
CA SER A 571 10.99 -6.09 -1.71
C SER A 571 9.51 -5.99 -2.11
N THR A 572 8.95 -7.12 -2.52
CA THR A 572 7.57 -7.25 -2.98
C THR A 572 6.52 -7.36 -1.87
N ILE A 573 6.91 -7.22 -0.59
CA ILE A 573 6.00 -7.41 0.56
C ILE A 573 4.84 -6.41 0.61
N GLY A 574 5.02 -5.21 0.05
CA GLY A 574 3.96 -4.19 0.01
C GLY A 574 2.71 -4.66 -0.73
N GLU A 575 2.85 -5.63 -1.64
CA GLU A 575 1.76 -6.25 -2.39
C GLU A 575 1.50 -7.71 -1.95
N LEU A 576 2.55 -8.49 -1.63
CA LEU A 576 2.39 -9.90 -1.29
C LEU A 576 1.88 -10.13 0.14
N HIS A 577 2.31 -9.32 1.11
CA HIS A 577 1.90 -9.44 2.51
C HIS A 577 0.70 -8.54 2.85
N ASN A 578 0.21 -7.74 1.91
CA ASN A 578 -0.88 -6.80 2.16
C ASN A 578 -2.24 -7.46 1.89
N PRO A 579 -3.19 -7.48 2.86
CA PRO A 579 -4.47 -8.14 2.68
C PRO A 579 -5.40 -7.41 1.70
N MET A 580 -5.12 -6.15 1.34
CA MET A 580 -5.87 -5.45 0.29
C MET A 580 -5.63 -6.08 -1.09
N THR A 581 -4.39 -6.51 -1.35
CA THR A 581 -3.95 -7.05 -2.64
C THR A 581 -3.89 -8.58 -2.64
N ASN A 582 -3.44 -9.21 -1.54
CA ASN A 582 -3.37 -10.66 -1.37
C ASN A 582 -4.28 -11.16 -0.23
N PRO A 583 -5.61 -10.99 -0.29
CA PRO A 583 -6.49 -11.43 0.80
C PRO A 583 -6.50 -12.95 1.00
N GLY A 584 -6.04 -13.73 0.02
CA GLY A 584 -6.02 -15.19 0.10
C GLY A 584 -5.18 -15.74 1.25
N TYR A 585 -4.11 -15.04 1.68
CA TYR A 585 -3.25 -15.57 2.74
C TYR A 585 -3.88 -15.54 4.12
N LEU A 586 -4.95 -14.74 4.31
CA LEU A 586 -5.67 -14.68 5.59
C LEU A 586 -6.30 -16.02 5.98
N ASN A 587 -6.57 -16.88 5.00
CA ASN A 587 -7.09 -18.24 5.22
C ASN A 587 -5.97 -19.28 5.40
N ARG A 588 -4.70 -18.90 5.19
CA ARG A 588 -3.53 -19.76 5.32
C ARG A 588 -2.81 -19.42 6.60
N ILE A 589 -3.30 -19.99 7.70
CA ILE A 589 -2.71 -19.83 9.02
C ILE A 589 -1.94 -21.10 9.36
N GLU A 590 -0.62 -20.97 9.48
CA GLU A 590 0.28 -22.04 9.86
C GLU A 590 0.59 -21.93 11.36
N VAL A 591 0.33 -23.02 12.07
CA VAL A 591 0.67 -23.17 13.49
C VAL A 591 2.04 -23.83 13.56
N LEU A 592 3.04 -23.11 14.03
CA LEU A 592 4.42 -23.58 14.08
C LEU A 592 4.68 -24.37 15.37
N GLN A 593 5.21 -25.58 15.21
CA GLN A 593 5.54 -26.54 16.27
C GLN A 593 6.93 -27.09 16.05
#